data_AF-A0A7G1IPR4-F1
#
_entry.id   AF-A0A7G1IPR4-F1
#
_cell.length_a   1.000
_cell.length_b   1.000
_cell.length_c   1.000
_cell.angle_alpha   90.00
_cell.angle_beta   90.00
_cell.angle_gamma   90.00
#
_symmetry.space_group_name_H-M   'P 1'
#
loop_
_entity.id
_entity.type
_entity.pdbx_description
1 polymer ?
#
loop_
_entity_poly.entity_id
_entity_poly.type
_entity_poly.pdbx_seq_one_letter_code
_entity_poly.pdbx_strand_id
1 'polypeptide(L)'
;MAASRLPLIDVGKLTLDRNVTDYHTEMEQAAFEPNNIVPGTGLSPDKMLLARGFSYSDAHRARLGTNYKQIPVNSPKVEVNSYSKDGAMRIKNITDPVYAPNSYGGPQADPARAAEVRWMADGQMVRAAYTLRSDDDDWGQAGTLVRDVLDDAARERLAHNIIGHASKGVQEPVLSRVFEYWRNVDSDLGKKVEEGVRARLHDKA
;
A
#
# COMPACT_ATOMS: atom_id res chain seq x y z
N MET A 1 -4.60 -26.98 11.31
CA MET A 1 -4.48 -25.68 12.00
C MET A 1 -3.03 -25.41 12.31
N ALA A 2 -2.32 -24.68 11.44
CA ALA A 2 -0.99 -24.20 11.80
C ALA A 2 -1.17 -23.16 12.91
N ALA A 3 -0.68 -23.44 14.12
CA ALA A 3 -0.45 -22.41 15.12
C ALA A 3 0.26 -21.24 14.44
N SER A 4 -0.21 -20.00 14.67
CA SER A 4 0.36 -18.83 14.00
C SER A 4 1.86 -18.77 14.30
N ARG A 5 2.69 -19.02 13.28
CA ARG A 5 4.15 -19.07 13.44
C ARG A 5 4.73 -17.74 13.95
N LEU A 6 3.93 -16.66 13.86
CA LEU A 6 4.20 -15.32 14.37
C LEU A 6 2.95 -14.81 15.10
N PRO A 7 2.88 -14.85 16.45
CA PRO A 7 1.77 -14.28 17.20
C PRO A 7 1.79 -12.75 17.15
N LEU A 8 0.63 -12.12 17.34
CA LEU A 8 0.54 -10.66 17.49
C LEU A 8 1.24 -10.23 18.79
N ILE A 9 1.97 -9.12 18.71
CA ILE A 9 2.64 -8.49 19.86
C ILE A 9 2.07 -7.08 20.01
N ASP A 10 1.51 -6.79 21.18
CA ASP A 10 0.94 -5.48 21.48
C ASP A 10 2.04 -4.42 21.60
N VAL A 11 1.84 -3.27 20.94
CA VAL A 11 2.76 -2.13 20.98
C VAL A 11 2.11 -0.90 21.63
N GLY A 12 0.85 -0.61 21.30
CA GLY A 12 0.14 0.56 21.82
C GLY A 12 -1.24 0.77 21.19
N LYS A 13 -1.86 1.92 21.47
CA LYS A 13 -3.22 2.27 21.01
C LYS A 13 -3.23 3.64 20.33
N LEU A 14 -3.74 3.69 19.09
CA LEU A 14 -4.05 4.94 18.39
C LEU A 14 -5.46 5.41 18.77
N THR A 15 -5.64 6.70 19.04
CA THR A 15 -6.94 7.34 19.27
C THR A 15 -7.06 8.56 18.38
N LEU A 16 -8.19 8.71 17.69
CA LEU A 16 -8.53 9.89 16.91
C LEU A 16 -9.47 10.76 17.76
N ASP A 17 -9.03 11.95 18.13
CA ASP A 17 -9.69 12.79 19.15
C ASP A 17 -10.02 14.21 18.68
N ARG A 18 -9.70 14.54 17.42
CA ARG A 18 -9.90 15.89 16.87
C ARG A 18 -10.29 15.82 15.40
N ASN A 19 -11.31 16.60 15.04
CA ASN A 19 -11.65 16.89 13.64
C ASN A 19 -10.74 17.99 13.06
N VAL A 20 -10.53 17.94 11.76
CA VAL A 20 -9.83 19.02 11.05
C VAL A 20 -10.63 20.31 11.09
N THR A 21 -9.94 21.44 11.15
CA THR A 21 -10.54 22.78 11.13
C THR A 21 -10.79 23.26 9.71
N ASP A 22 -9.88 22.92 8.79
CA ASP A 22 -10.01 23.19 7.37
C ASP A 22 -9.70 21.91 6.58
N TYR A 23 -10.71 21.39 5.89
CA TYR A 23 -10.61 20.11 5.18
C TYR A 23 -9.61 20.17 4.03
N HIS A 24 -9.49 21.29 3.32
CA HIS A 24 -8.60 21.36 2.16
C HIS A 24 -7.13 21.33 2.59
N THR A 25 -6.76 22.18 3.54
CA THR A 25 -5.37 22.36 3.99
C THR A 25 -4.90 21.24 4.92
N GLU A 26 -5.79 20.59 5.67
CA GLU A 26 -5.44 19.48 6.59
C GLU A 26 -5.71 18.07 6.02
N MET A 27 -6.63 17.88 5.05
CA MET A 27 -6.91 16.56 4.46
C MET A 27 -6.50 16.48 2.99
N GLU A 28 -7.05 17.34 2.12
CA GLU A 28 -6.75 17.26 0.68
C GLU A 28 -5.28 17.51 0.36
N GLN A 29 -4.63 18.39 1.12
CA GLN A 29 -3.20 18.67 0.98
C GLN A 29 -2.30 17.72 1.79
N ALA A 30 -2.84 16.77 2.55
CA ALA A 30 -2.04 15.77 3.24
C ALA A 30 -1.27 14.89 2.25
N ALA A 31 -0.03 14.58 2.57
CA ALA A 31 0.90 13.87 1.70
C ALA A 31 1.59 12.73 2.46
N PHE A 32 0.96 11.55 2.44
CA PHE A 32 1.52 10.32 2.99
C PHE A 32 2.44 9.65 1.98
N GLU A 33 3.59 9.17 2.43
CA GLU A 33 4.57 8.50 1.57
C GLU A 33 5.39 7.47 2.36
N PRO A 34 5.56 6.23 1.85
CA PRO A 34 6.33 5.19 2.56
C PRO A 34 7.81 5.48 2.78
N ASN A 35 8.38 6.49 2.09
CA ASN A 35 9.78 6.89 2.27
C ASN A 35 10.01 7.91 3.39
N ASN A 36 8.95 8.38 4.07
CA ASN A 36 9.08 9.11 5.33
C ASN A 36 9.38 8.13 6.48
N ILE A 37 10.52 7.44 6.38
CA ILE A 37 11.02 6.50 7.38
C ILE A 37 11.76 7.24 8.51
N VAL A 38 11.75 6.66 9.70
CA VAL A 38 12.49 7.13 10.87
C VAL A 38 13.53 6.10 11.31
N PRO A 39 14.61 6.49 12.01
CA PRO A 39 15.60 5.54 12.52
C PRO A 39 14.93 4.41 13.33
N GLY A 40 15.31 3.16 13.05
CA GLY A 40 14.66 1.96 13.61
C GLY A 40 13.56 1.35 12.74
N THR A 41 13.25 1.96 11.59
CA THR A 41 12.28 1.44 10.60
C THR A 41 12.88 1.44 9.20
N GLY A 42 12.29 0.67 8.28
CA GLY A 42 12.58 0.81 6.85
C GLY A 42 11.85 -0.21 5.97
N LEU A 43 12.23 -0.23 4.69
CA LEU A 43 11.54 -1.02 3.66
C LEU A 43 12.02 -2.48 3.65
N SER A 44 11.20 -3.37 3.12
CA SER A 44 11.57 -4.76 2.85
C SER A 44 11.79 -5.00 1.35
N PRO A 45 12.35 -6.17 0.94
CA PRO A 45 12.49 -6.56 -0.46
C PRO A 45 11.18 -6.79 -1.25
N ASP A 46 10.01 -6.43 -0.68
CA ASP A 46 8.75 -6.46 -1.41
C ASP A 46 8.79 -5.45 -2.57
N LYS A 47 8.77 -5.96 -3.81
CA LYS A 47 8.73 -5.19 -5.08
C LYS A 47 7.66 -4.09 -5.06
N MET A 48 6.48 -4.34 -4.48
CA MET A 48 5.41 -3.35 -4.41
C MET A 48 5.74 -2.24 -3.40
N LEU A 49 6.28 -2.59 -2.24
CA LEU A 49 6.70 -1.60 -1.23
C LEU A 49 7.86 -0.74 -1.73
N LEU A 50 8.86 -1.35 -2.38
CA LEU A 50 10.00 -0.63 -2.96
C LEU A 50 9.56 0.38 -4.02
N ALA A 51 8.62 0.00 -4.90
CA ALA A 51 8.06 0.93 -5.89
C ALA A 51 7.34 2.11 -5.20
N ARG A 52 6.58 1.83 -4.14
CA ARG A 52 5.88 2.86 -3.34
C ARG A 52 6.84 3.76 -2.55
N GLY A 53 8.06 3.30 -2.27
CA GLY A 53 9.13 4.10 -1.67
C GLY A 53 9.57 5.29 -2.54
N PHE A 54 9.28 5.28 -3.84
CA PHE A 54 9.53 6.43 -4.70
C PHE A 54 8.24 7.11 -5.15
N SER A 55 7.24 6.33 -5.57
CA SER A 55 6.10 6.83 -6.36
C SER A 55 5.24 7.88 -5.67
N TYR A 56 5.07 7.81 -4.35
CA TYR A 56 4.23 8.78 -3.63
C TYR A 56 4.83 10.18 -3.64
N SER A 57 6.13 10.28 -3.35
CA SER A 57 6.80 11.58 -3.36
C SER A 57 6.80 12.21 -4.74
N ASP A 58 6.91 11.40 -5.80
CA ASP A 58 6.80 11.86 -7.18
C ASP A 58 5.41 12.43 -7.48
N ALA A 59 4.36 11.67 -7.14
CA ALA A 59 2.98 12.11 -7.29
C ALA A 59 2.68 13.38 -6.48
N HIS A 60 3.21 13.51 -5.25
CA HIS A 60 3.00 14.70 -4.42
C HIS A 60 3.69 15.95 -4.98
N ARG A 61 4.87 15.82 -5.59
CA ARG A 61 5.52 16.95 -6.29
C ARG A 61 4.68 17.44 -7.46
N ALA A 62 4.06 16.54 -8.22
CA ALA A 62 3.17 16.91 -9.32
C ALA A 62 1.84 17.52 -8.81
N ARG A 63 1.26 16.93 -7.76
CA ARG A 63 -0.05 17.31 -7.22
C ARG A 63 -0.04 18.59 -6.38
N LEU A 64 0.98 18.78 -5.55
CA LEU A 64 1.06 19.84 -4.53
C LEU A 64 2.25 20.79 -4.72
N GLY A 65 3.11 20.52 -5.71
CA GLY A 65 4.31 21.30 -5.99
C GLY A 65 5.54 20.85 -5.20
N THR A 66 6.72 21.25 -5.66
CA THR A 66 8.03 20.81 -5.12
C THR A 66 8.19 21.06 -3.61
N ASN A 67 7.58 22.14 -3.09
CA ASN A 67 7.68 22.53 -1.68
C ASN A 67 6.50 22.03 -0.82
N TYR A 68 5.73 21.01 -1.24
CA TYR A 68 4.55 20.50 -0.51
C TYR A 68 4.81 20.13 0.97
N LYS A 69 6.04 19.75 1.30
CA LYS A 69 6.46 19.47 2.70
C LYS A 69 6.49 20.72 3.60
N GLN A 70 6.34 21.92 3.04
CA GLN A 70 6.20 23.18 3.80
C GLN A 70 4.75 23.50 4.17
N ILE A 71 3.76 22.78 3.60
CA ILE A 71 2.36 22.88 4.02
C ILE A 71 2.25 22.40 5.48
N PRO A 72 1.50 23.10 6.37
CA PRO A 72 1.51 22.81 7.80
C PRO A 72 1.22 21.35 8.18
N VAL A 73 0.29 20.68 7.49
CA VAL A 73 -0.05 19.28 7.79
C VAL A 73 1.06 18.29 7.41
N ASN A 74 1.91 18.64 6.44
CA ASN A 74 3.03 17.82 5.98
C ASN A 74 4.36 18.18 6.65
N SER A 75 4.37 19.28 7.41
CA SER A 75 5.58 19.78 8.05
C SER A 75 5.93 18.93 9.28
N PRO A 76 7.17 18.45 9.39
CA PRO A 76 7.60 17.74 10.59
C PRO A 76 7.58 18.65 11.82
N LYS A 77 7.43 18.04 13.00
CA LYS A 77 7.44 18.73 14.30
C LYS A 77 8.85 18.89 14.91
N VAL A 78 9.86 18.44 14.19
CA VAL A 78 11.28 18.53 14.56
C VAL A 78 12.00 19.47 13.60
N GLU A 79 13.18 19.95 14.00
CA GLU A 79 14.03 20.75 13.15
C GLU A 79 14.43 19.97 11.88
N VAL A 80 14.41 20.64 10.73
CA VAL A 80 14.79 20.06 9.44
C VAL A 80 15.95 20.85 8.87
N ASN A 81 17.09 20.17 8.78
CA ASN A 81 18.28 20.67 8.12
C ASN A 81 18.43 19.93 6.78
N SER A 82 18.03 20.57 5.68
CA SER A 82 18.03 19.96 4.34
C SER A 82 18.59 20.90 3.28
N TYR A 83 19.25 20.34 2.26
CA TYR A 83 19.79 21.10 1.13
C TYR A 83 18.75 21.46 0.05
N SER A 84 17.46 21.21 0.27
CA SER A 84 16.41 21.59 -0.69
C SER A 84 16.25 23.12 -0.75
N LYS A 85 16.59 23.72 -1.90
CA LYS A 85 16.53 25.16 -2.15
C LYS A 85 15.54 25.52 -3.27
N ASP A 86 15.08 26.78 -3.29
CA ASP A 86 14.22 27.38 -4.31
C ASP A 86 12.89 26.60 -4.50
N GLY A 87 12.47 26.41 -5.75
CA GLY A 87 11.23 25.78 -6.14
C GLY A 87 10.00 26.69 -6.04
N ALA A 88 8.94 26.34 -6.76
CA ALA A 88 7.68 27.07 -6.68
C ALA A 88 7.13 27.09 -5.24
N MET A 89 6.50 28.21 -4.85
CA MET A 89 5.88 28.41 -3.53
C MET A 89 6.82 28.17 -2.35
N ARG A 90 8.08 28.61 -2.48
CA ARG A 90 9.04 28.60 -1.38
C ARG A 90 8.67 29.66 -0.35
N ILE A 91 8.36 29.25 0.89
CA ILE A 91 7.95 30.16 1.97
C ILE A 91 8.89 30.17 3.18
N LYS A 92 9.72 29.13 3.35
CA LYS A 92 10.78 29.11 4.37
C LYS A 92 12.13 29.52 3.77
N ASN A 93 12.72 30.61 4.26
CA ASN A 93 14.04 31.07 3.81
C ASN A 93 15.13 30.03 4.13
N ILE A 94 16.16 29.95 3.29
CA ILE A 94 17.39 29.19 3.54
C ILE A 94 18.56 30.14 3.46
N THR A 95 19.33 30.17 4.54
CA THR A 95 20.55 30.99 4.66
C THR A 95 21.82 30.15 4.55
N ASP A 96 21.70 28.82 4.63
CA ASP A 96 22.84 27.91 4.59
C ASP A 96 23.51 27.87 3.21
N PRO A 97 24.82 27.55 3.16
CA PRO A 97 25.49 27.23 1.92
C PRO A 97 24.75 26.14 1.13
N VAL A 98 24.72 26.29 -0.20
CA VAL A 98 23.94 25.41 -1.09
C VAL A 98 24.69 24.15 -1.54
N TYR A 99 25.82 23.85 -0.90
CA TYR A 99 26.73 22.79 -1.32
C TYR A 99 27.37 22.12 -0.10
N ALA A 100 27.83 20.89 -0.30
CA ALA A 100 28.60 20.10 0.65
C ALA A 100 29.72 19.33 -0.09
N PRO A 101 30.90 19.14 0.51
CA PRO A 101 31.35 19.73 1.78
C PRO A 101 31.60 21.24 1.64
N ASN A 102 31.51 21.99 2.74
CA ASN A 102 31.78 23.44 2.78
C ASN A 102 32.38 23.87 4.14
N SER A 103 32.96 25.07 4.20
CA SER A 103 33.63 25.61 5.40
C SER A 103 32.79 26.61 6.21
N TYR A 104 31.50 26.75 5.90
CA TYR A 104 30.62 27.80 6.43
C TYR A 104 29.40 27.25 7.20
N GLY A 105 29.32 25.92 7.39
CA GLY A 105 28.25 25.25 8.15
C GLY A 105 27.11 24.71 7.27
N GLY A 106 25.91 24.62 7.86
CA GLY A 106 24.72 24.09 7.21
C GLY A 106 24.44 22.60 7.49
N PRO A 107 23.48 21.98 6.77
CA PRO A 107 23.06 20.62 7.02
C PRO A 107 24.20 19.59 6.93
N GLN A 108 24.40 18.78 7.97
CA GLN A 108 25.36 17.67 7.93
C GLN A 108 24.62 16.33 8.03
N ALA A 109 24.92 15.42 7.12
CA ALA A 109 24.43 14.06 7.20
C ALA A 109 25.09 13.34 8.39
N ASP A 110 24.30 12.57 9.14
CA ASP A 110 24.77 11.72 10.23
C ASP A 110 24.65 10.25 9.79
N PRO A 111 25.74 9.60 9.34
CA PRO A 111 25.71 8.20 8.93
C PRO A 111 25.32 7.24 10.06
N ALA A 112 25.61 7.58 11.32
CA ALA A 112 25.27 6.73 12.47
C ALA A 112 23.77 6.75 12.77
N ARG A 113 23.05 7.79 12.35
CA ARG A 113 21.58 7.89 12.45
C ARG A 113 20.84 7.49 11.19
N ALA A 114 21.54 7.17 10.11
CA ALA A 114 20.89 6.67 8.90
C ALA A 114 20.06 5.43 9.25
N ALA A 115 18.82 5.35 8.75
CA ALA A 115 17.99 4.17 8.94
C ALA A 115 18.72 2.96 8.33
N GLU A 116 19.38 2.16 9.16
CA GLU A 116 20.09 0.97 8.72
C GLU A 116 19.10 -0.15 8.45
N VAL A 117 18.49 -0.13 7.27
CA VAL A 117 17.86 -1.33 6.72
C VAL A 117 18.71 -1.83 5.58
N ARG A 118 19.42 -2.93 5.85
CA ARG A 118 20.30 -3.61 4.90
C ARG A 118 19.77 -5.03 4.70
N TRP A 119 19.84 -5.52 3.47
CA TRP A 119 19.61 -6.91 3.14
C TRP A 119 20.59 -7.36 2.05
N MET A 120 20.77 -8.67 1.94
CA MET A 120 21.62 -9.26 0.90
C MET A 120 20.78 -9.53 -0.35
N ALA A 121 21.39 -9.31 -1.52
CA ALA A 121 20.86 -9.71 -2.81
C ALA A 121 22.01 -10.21 -3.68
N ASP A 122 21.76 -11.29 -4.43
CA ASP A 122 22.70 -11.89 -5.37
C ASP A 122 21.92 -12.44 -6.58
N GLY A 123 22.49 -12.33 -7.77
CA GLY A 123 21.89 -12.77 -9.02
C GLY A 123 21.98 -11.76 -10.17
N GLN A 124 21.52 -12.19 -11.34
CA GLN A 124 21.45 -11.35 -12.55
C GLN A 124 20.26 -10.39 -12.49
N MET A 125 20.36 -9.27 -13.23
CA MET A 125 19.21 -8.39 -13.44
C MET A 125 18.18 -9.08 -14.33
N VAL A 126 16.96 -9.26 -13.83
CA VAL A 126 15.88 -9.98 -14.54
C VAL A 126 14.53 -9.29 -14.38
N ARG A 127 13.58 -9.63 -15.27
CA ARG A 127 12.15 -9.35 -15.12
C ARG A 127 11.42 -10.68 -14.99
N ALA A 128 11.16 -11.10 -13.76
CA ALA A 128 10.53 -12.38 -13.47
C ALA A 128 9.58 -12.29 -12.28
N ALA A 129 8.64 -13.25 -12.22
CA ALA A 129 7.83 -13.50 -11.05
C ALA A 129 8.71 -13.87 -9.84
N TYR A 130 8.14 -13.85 -8.64
CA TYR A 130 8.85 -14.37 -7.47
C TYR A 130 9.05 -15.87 -7.59
N THR A 131 10.16 -16.36 -7.03
CA THR A 131 10.33 -17.79 -6.80
C THR A 131 9.38 -18.22 -5.69
N LEU A 132 8.48 -19.16 -6.00
CA LEU A 132 7.53 -19.70 -5.04
C LEU A 132 8.25 -20.42 -3.89
N ARG A 133 7.76 -20.23 -2.67
CA ARG A 133 8.11 -21.04 -1.49
C ARG A 133 7.24 -22.29 -1.44
N SER A 134 7.49 -23.17 -0.46
CA SER A 134 6.85 -24.49 -0.35
C SER A 134 5.32 -24.42 -0.30
N ASP A 135 4.78 -23.37 0.30
CA ASP A 135 3.36 -23.20 0.58
C ASP A 135 2.76 -22.03 -0.23
N ASP A 136 3.51 -21.50 -1.22
CA ASP A 136 3.06 -20.37 -2.03
C ASP A 136 2.21 -20.87 -3.21
N ASP A 137 0.99 -20.35 -3.30
CA ASP A 137 0.11 -20.44 -4.44
C ASP A 137 -0.83 -19.21 -4.49
N ASP A 138 -1.65 -19.12 -5.53
CA ASP A 138 -2.60 -18.00 -5.69
C ASP A 138 -3.95 -18.24 -4.97
N TRP A 139 -4.21 -19.44 -4.45
CA TRP A 139 -5.55 -19.90 -4.07
C TRP A 139 -5.71 -20.32 -2.61
N GLY A 140 -4.69 -20.95 -2.02
CA GLY A 140 -4.77 -21.63 -0.73
C GLY A 140 -5.16 -20.71 0.41
N GLN A 141 -4.56 -19.52 0.48
CA GLN A 141 -4.90 -18.53 1.52
C GLN A 141 -6.33 -17.97 1.35
N ALA A 142 -6.75 -17.70 0.11
CA ALA A 142 -8.11 -17.26 -0.17
C ALA A 142 -9.14 -18.35 0.15
N GLY A 143 -8.84 -19.60 -0.17
CA GLY A 143 -9.68 -20.74 0.20
C GLY A 143 -9.77 -20.95 1.71
N THR A 144 -8.66 -20.77 2.44
CA THR A 144 -8.64 -20.82 3.92
C THR A 144 -9.56 -19.75 4.51
N LEU A 145 -9.53 -18.52 3.97
CA LEU A 145 -10.46 -17.46 4.37
C LEU A 145 -11.92 -17.92 4.19
N VAL A 146 -12.27 -18.46 3.02
CA VAL A 146 -13.65 -18.89 2.70
C VAL A 146 -14.12 -20.03 3.60
N ARG A 147 -13.29 -21.06 3.78
CA ARG A 147 -13.68 -22.30 4.49
C ARG A 147 -13.57 -22.20 6.00
N ASP A 148 -12.48 -21.60 6.49
CA ASP A 148 -12.08 -21.75 7.90
C ASP A 148 -12.28 -20.47 8.72
N VAL A 149 -12.40 -19.30 8.07
CA VAL A 149 -12.49 -18.00 8.75
C VAL A 149 -13.89 -17.40 8.66
N LEU A 150 -14.53 -17.46 7.48
CA LEU A 150 -15.87 -16.92 7.32
C LEU A 150 -16.91 -17.82 8.02
N ASP A 151 -17.97 -17.18 8.54
CA ASP A 151 -19.20 -17.89 8.90
C ASP A 151 -20.11 -18.06 7.67
N ASP A 152 -21.18 -18.85 7.81
CA ASP A 152 -22.11 -19.10 6.70
C ASP A 152 -22.74 -17.80 6.17
N ALA A 153 -23.14 -16.90 7.06
CA ALA A 153 -23.73 -15.63 6.66
C ALA A 153 -22.75 -14.76 5.86
N ALA A 154 -21.46 -14.78 6.19
CA ALA A 154 -20.41 -14.06 5.47
C ALA A 154 -20.10 -14.74 4.12
N ARG A 155 -20.10 -16.08 4.04
CA ARG A 155 -20.01 -16.81 2.77
C ARG A 155 -21.16 -16.45 1.83
N GLU A 156 -22.39 -16.38 2.35
CA GLU A 156 -23.56 -15.95 1.58
C GLU A 156 -23.40 -14.53 1.03
N ARG A 157 -22.96 -13.57 1.87
CA ARG A 157 -22.71 -12.20 1.43
C ARG A 157 -21.60 -12.12 0.38
N LEU A 158 -20.52 -12.89 0.55
CA LEU A 158 -19.43 -12.97 -0.42
C LEU A 158 -19.96 -13.44 -1.78
N ALA A 159 -20.67 -14.58 -1.82
CA ALA A 159 -21.26 -15.11 -3.05
C ALA A 159 -22.24 -14.11 -3.68
N HIS A 160 -23.12 -13.51 -2.88
CA HIS A 160 -24.07 -12.50 -3.35
C HIS A 160 -23.38 -11.31 -4.01
N ASN A 161 -22.30 -10.80 -3.42
CA ASN A 161 -21.54 -9.68 -3.96
C ASN A 161 -20.87 -10.06 -5.29
N ILE A 162 -20.24 -11.23 -5.35
CA ILE A 162 -19.58 -11.72 -6.58
C ILE A 162 -20.61 -11.86 -7.70
N ILE A 163 -21.74 -12.53 -7.45
CA ILE A 163 -22.85 -12.66 -8.41
C ILE A 163 -23.35 -11.27 -8.82
N GLY A 164 -23.54 -10.36 -7.87
CA GLY A 164 -23.94 -8.98 -8.10
C GLY A 164 -23.04 -8.22 -9.05
N HIS A 165 -21.73 -8.37 -8.93
CA HIS A 165 -20.76 -7.71 -9.82
C HIS A 165 -20.65 -8.43 -11.17
N ALA A 166 -20.55 -9.75 -11.17
CA ALA A 166 -20.41 -10.54 -12.40
C ALA A 166 -21.64 -10.43 -13.31
N SER A 167 -22.85 -10.25 -12.77
CA SER A 167 -24.06 -10.04 -13.57
C SER A 167 -24.24 -8.60 -14.12
N LYS A 168 -23.27 -7.69 -13.90
CA LYS A 168 -23.33 -6.30 -14.41
C LYS A 168 -22.57 -6.14 -15.73
N GLY A 169 -23.07 -6.81 -16.78
CA GLY A 169 -22.57 -6.64 -18.14
C GLY A 169 -21.24 -7.33 -18.43
N VAL A 170 -20.76 -8.21 -17.55
CA VAL A 170 -19.64 -9.12 -17.87
C VAL A 170 -20.15 -10.15 -18.88
N GLN A 171 -19.37 -10.36 -19.94
CA GLN A 171 -19.73 -11.25 -21.04
C GLN A 171 -18.73 -12.40 -21.16
N GLU A 172 -19.08 -13.42 -21.92
CA GLU A 172 -18.12 -14.45 -22.31
C GLU A 172 -17.01 -13.84 -23.20
N PRO A 173 -15.75 -14.30 -23.08
CA PRO A 173 -15.28 -15.44 -22.26
C PRO A 173 -14.89 -15.06 -20.82
N VAL A 174 -15.10 -13.81 -20.39
CA VAL A 174 -14.69 -13.35 -19.06
C VAL A 174 -15.50 -14.05 -17.97
N LEU A 175 -16.80 -14.26 -18.17
CA LEU A 175 -17.64 -15.01 -17.23
C LEU A 175 -17.11 -16.41 -16.95
N SER A 176 -16.77 -17.18 -17.99
CA SER A 176 -16.16 -18.50 -17.84
C SER A 176 -14.90 -18.48 -16.96
N ARG A 177 -14.03 -17.47 -17.16
CA ARG A 177 -12.81 -17.28 -16.36
C ARG A 177 -13.11 -16.88 -14.92
N VAL A 178 -14.16 -16.09 -14.68
CA VAL A 178 -14.61 -15.75 -13.32
C VAL A 178 -15.05 -17.01 -12.58
N PHE A 179 -15.80 -17.89 -13.23
CA PHE A 179 -16.24 -19.15 -12.62
C PHE A 179 -15.06 -20.08 -12.32
N GLU A 180 -14.12 -20.19 -13.25
CA GLU A 180 -12.88 -20.93 -13.05
C GLU A 180 -12.05 -20.36 -11.90
N TYR A 181 -11.86 -19.04 -11.86
CA TYR A 181 -11.13 -18.35 -10.79
C TYR A 181 -11.71 -18.68 -9.41
N TRP A 182 -13.02 -18.53 -9.24
CA TRP A 182 -13.65 -18.79 -7.94
C TRP A 182 -13.68 -20.28 -7.58
N ARG A 183 -13.74 -21.19 -8.56
CA ARG A 183 -13.55 -22.63 -8.32
C ARG A 183 -12.16 -22.98 -7.82
N ASN A 184 -11.12 -22.30 -8.31
CA ASN A 184 -9.75 -22.51 -7.83
C ASN A 184 -9.59 -22.06 -6.37
N VAL A 185 -10.29 -20.99 -5.96
CA VAL A 185 -10.35 -20.54 -4.55
C VAL A 185 -11.09 -21.56 -3.69
N ASP A 186 -12.31 -21.91 -4.08
CA ASP A 186 -13.17 -22.87 -3.39
C ASP A 186 -14.26 -23.42 -4.33
N SER A 187 -14.39 -24.74 -4.42
CA SER A 187 -15.28 -25.38 -5.41
C SER A 187 -16.75 -25.05 -5.19
N ASP A 188 -17.19 -24.97 -3.94
CA ASP A 188 -18.59 -24.72 -3.60
C ASP A 188 -18.94 -23.25 -3.83
N LEU A 189 -18.03 -22.33 -3.47
CA LEU A 189 -18.15 -20.92 -3.82
C LEU A 189 -18.23 -20.72 -5.33
N GLY A 190 -17.30 -21.32 -6.09
CA GLY A 190 -17.26 -21.22 -7.54
C GLY A 190 -18.54 -21.73 -8.21
N LYS A 191 -19.06 -22.88 -7.76
CA LYS A 191 -20.34 -23.43 -8.21
C LYS A 191 -21.50 -22.47 -7.94
N LYS A 192 -21.60 -21.98 -6.70
CA LYS A 192 -22.67 -21.05 -6.30
C LYS A 192 -22.64 -19.74 -7.09
N VAL A 193 -21.46 -19.21 -7.34
CA VAL A 193 -21.27 -18.01 -8.18
C VAL A 193 -21.73 -18.27 -9.60
N GLU A 194 -21.35 -19.39 -10.21
CA GLU A 194 -21.77 -19.71 -11.57
C GLU A 194 -23.29 -19.86 -11.68
N GLU A 195 -23.91 -20.66 -10.80
CA GLU A 195 -25.36 -20.86 -10.79
C GLU A 195 -26.10 -19.55 -10.59
N GLY A 196 -25.68 -18.73 -9.63
CA GLY A 196 -26.31 -17.45 -9.34
C GLY A 196 -26.18 -16.43 -10.47
N VAL A 197 -25.03 -16.39 -11.16
CA VAL A 197 -24.85 -15.51 -12.32
C VAL A 197 -25.71 -15.98 -13.49
N ARG A 198 -25.72 -17.27 -13.81
CA ARG A 198 -26.53 -17.83 -14.90
C ARG A 198 -28.01 -17.57 -14.67
N ALA A 199 -28.52 -17.81 -13.46
CA ALA A 199 -29.91 -17.52 -13.11
C ALA A 199 -30.28 -16.05 -13.40
N ARG A 200 -29.46 -15.09 -12.96
CA ARG A 200 -29.71 -13.66 -13.19
C ARG A 200 -29.61 -13.22 -14.65
N LEU A 201 -28.81 -13.91 -15.46
CA LEU A 201 -28.74 -13.63 -16.89
C LEU A 201 -29.97 -14.18 -17.62
N HIS A 202 -30.48 -15.34 -17.20
CA HIS A 202 -31.72 -15.89 -17.71
C HIS A 202 -32.93 -15.02 -17.37
N ASP A 203 -33.02 -14.46 -16.16
CA ASP A 203 -34.12 -13.57 -15.76
C ASP A 203 -34.14 -12.23 -16.52
N LYS A 204 -33.07 -11.89 -17.26
CA LYS A 204 -32.94 -10.64 -18.02
C LYS A 204 -33.07 -10.82 -19.54
N ALA A 205 -33.12 -12.06 -20.03
CA ALA A 205 -33.27 -12.39 -21.45
C ALA A 205 -34.75 -12.53 -21.80
#